data_AF-A0A2D8WZQ4-F1
#
_entry.id   AF-A0A2D8WZQ4-F1
#
_cell.length_a   1.000
_cell.length_b   1.000
_cell.length_c   1.000
_cell.angle_alpha   90.00
_cell.angle_beta   90.00
_cell.angle_gamma   90.00
#
_symmetry.space_group_name_H-M   'P 1'
#
loop_
_entity.id
_entity.type
_entity.pdbx_description
1 polymer ?
#
loop_
_entity_poly.entity_id
_entity_poly.type
_entity_poly.pdbx_seq_one_letter_code
_entity_poly.pdbx_strand_id
1 'polypeptide(L)'
;MFRMRRLLLLFVLMPGVALANSPRVVGIEAMSQDGTWRFDVAVEHADEGWDHYADAWQILGADDTVLGTRELVHPHVDEQPFTRSLSGVNLPQDLTQVRIRAHDSVHGWGEAVTFDLPDQP
;
A
#
# COMPACT_ATOMS: atom_id res chain seq x y z
N MET A 1 -47.25 0.93 43.55
CA MET A 1 -45.92 0.30 43.65
C MET A 1 -45.32 0.18 42.24
N PHE A 2 -44.00 0.25 42.12
CA PHE A 2 -43.23 0.80 41.00
C PHE A 2 -43.40 0.14 39.61
N ARG A 3 -43.38 1.01 38.59
CA ARG A 3 -43.27 0.76 37.14
C ARG A 3 -41.81 0.38 36.83
N MET A 4 -41.55 -0.75 36.16
CA MET A 4 -40.22 -1.09 35.65
C MET A 4 -40.24 -1.14 34.12
N ARG A 5 -39.96 -0.01 33.47
CA ARG A 5 -39.67 0.03 32.03
C ARG A 5 -38.27 -0.55 31.83
N ARG A 6 -38.17 -1.75 31.27
CA ARG A 6 -36.90 -2.35 30.85
C ARG A 6 -36.39 -1.55 29.64
N LEU A 7 -35.40 -0.68 29.85
CA LEU A 7 -34.66 -0.05 28.77
C LEU A 7 -33.66 -1.10 28.24
N LEU A 8 -33.94 -1.69 27.08
CA LEU A 8 -32.99 -2.55 26.38
C LEU A 8 -31.92 -1.63 25.77
N LEU A 9 -30.73 -1.57 26.38
CA LEU A 9 -29.56 -0.93 25.78
C LEU A 9 -29.04 -1.83 24.66
N LEU A 10 -29.36 -1.49 23.41
CA LEU A 10 -28.66 -2.02 22.24
C LEU A 10 -27.26 -1.39 22.20
N PHE A 11 -26.24 -2.15 22.59
CA PHE A 11 -24.86 -1.85 22.22
C PHE A 11 -24.70 -2.19 20.74
N VAL A 12 -24.81 -1.19 19.87
CA VAL A 12 -24.34 -1.29 18.49
C VAL A 12 -22.81 -1.28 18.57
N LEU A 13 -22.19 -2.45 18.44
CA LEU A 13 -20.77 -2.52 18.06
C LEU A 13 -20.69 -1.93 16.65
N MET A 14 -20.27 -0.67 16.54
CA MET A 14 -19.73 -0.21 15.27
C MET A 14 -18.38 -0.93 15.11
N PRO A 15 -18.17 -1.71 14.03
CA PRO A 15 -16.83 -2.17 13.71
C PRO A 15 -15.99 -0.91 13.43
N GLY A 16 -15.17 -0.52 14.40
CA GLY A 16 -14.09 0.40 14.12
C GLY A 16 -13.19 -0.30 13.13
N VAL A 17 -12.92 0.34 11.98
CA VAL A 17 -11.86 -0.13 11.09
C VAL A 17 -10.58 -0.06 11.92
N ALA A 18 -10.12 -1.21 12.39
CA ALA A 18 -8.85 -1.30 13.08
C ALA A 18 -7.78 -0.97 12.06
N LEU A 19 -7.16 0.20 12.16
CA LEU A 19 -5.96 0.60 11.40
C LEU A 19 -4.70 -0.18 11.86
N ALA A 20 -4.87 -1.28 12.59
CA ALA A 20 -3.77 -2.08 13.05
C ALA A 20 -3.30 -2.91 11.85
N ASN A 21 -2.12 -2.55 11.34
CA ASN A 21 -1.33 -3.30 10.36
C ASN A 21 -1.64 -3.06 8.87
N SER A 22 -2.24 -1.93 8.46
CA SER A 22 -2.30 -1.64 7.01
C SER A 22 -0.88 -1.52 6.41
N PRO A 23 -0.63 -2.02 5.20
CA PRO A 23 0.69 -1.97 4.57
C PRO A 23 1.01 -0.53 4.14
N ARG A 24 2.23 -0.08 4.40
CA ARG A 24 2.64 1.31 4.20
C ARG A 24 3.81 1.41 3.24
N VAL A 25 3.73 2.36 2.32
CA VAL A 25 4.89 2.80 1.55
C VAL A 25 5.62 3.84 2.38
N VAL A 26 6.87 3.55 2.76
CA VAL A 26 7.68 4.40 3.65
C VAL A 26 8.92 4.98 2.98
N GLY A 27 9.23 4.55 1.76
CA GLY A 27 10.33 5.08 0.94
C GLY A 27 10.12 4.76 -0.53
N ILE A 28 10.49 5.71 -1.39
CA ILE A 28 10.37 5.59 -2.84
C ILE A 28 11.62 6.22 -3.45
N GLU A 29 12.31 5.48 -4.30
CA GLU A 29 13.31 5.99 -5.22
C GLU A 29 12.90 5.63 -6.65
N ALA A 30 13.12 6.55 -7.59
CA ALA A 30 12.80 6.35 -8.99
C ALA A 30 13.94 6.85 -9.88
N MET A 31 14.21 6.14 -10.96
CA MET A 31 15.19 6.54 -11.96
C MET A 31 14.77 6.15 -13.36
N SER A 32 15.12 6.99 -14.32
CA SER A 32 14.95 6.70 -15.73
C SER A 32 16.07 5.80 -16.24
N GLN A 33 15.70 4.81 -17.05
CA GLN A 33 16.56 3.81 -17.68
C GLN A 33 16.06 3.55 -19.10
N ASP A 34 16.78 4.05 -20.09
CA ASP A 34 16.56 3.78 -21.52
C ASP A 34 15.10 3.99 -21.99
N GLY A 35 14.46 5.07 -21.54
CA GLY A 35 13.07 5.40 -21.89
C GLY A 35 12.01 4.66 -21.07
N THR A 36 12.42 3.90 -20.05
CA THR A 36 11.54 3.32 -19.04
C THR A 36 11.97 3.76 -17.64
N TRP A 37 11.20 3.40 -16.63
CA TRP A 37 11.50 3.72 -15.24
C TRP A 37 11.79 2.48 -14.42
N ARG A 38 12.69 2.66 -13.46
CA ARG A 38 12.88 1.76 -12.33
C ARG A 38 12.41 2.46 -11.07
N PHE A 39 11.64 1.73 -10.27
CA PHE A 39 11.22 2.13 -8.93
C PHE A 39 11.79 1.16 -7.90
N ASP A 40 12.33 1.70 -6.82
CA ASP A 40 12.73 0.99 -5.62
C ASP A 40 11.81 1.48 -4.49
N VAL A 41 10.94 0.60 -3.98
CA VAL A 41 9.89 0.96 -3.02
C VAL A 41 10.12 0.20 -1.71
N ALA A 42 10.24 0.95 -0.62
CA ALA A 42 10.29 0.44 0.73
C ALA A 42 8.88 0.32 1.31
N VAL A 43 8.53 -0.91 1.71
CA VAL A 43 7.24 -1.25 2.32
C VAL A 43 7.46 -1.60 3.79
N GLU A 44 6.58 -1.10 4.64
CA GLU A 44 6.46 -1.49 6.04
C GLU A 44 5.11 -2.17 6.26
N HIS A 45 5.12 -3.40 6.78
CA HIS A 45 3.93 -4.14 7.14
C HIS A 45 4.22 -5.08 8.31
N ALA A 46 3.22 -5.35 9.15
CA ALA A 46 3.37 -6.26 10.28
C ALA A 46 3.09 -7.70 9.82
N ASP A 47 3.98 -8.24 8.98
CA ASP A 47 3.87 -9.61 8.48
C ASP A 47 3.84 -10.62 9.65
N GLU A 48 2.88 -11.55 9.62
CA GLU A 48 2.73 -12.62 10.62
C GLU A 48 3.05 -14.01 10.03
N GLY A 49 3.47 -14.06 8.77
CA GLY A 49 3.83 -15.28 8.04
C GLY A 49 3.04 -15.42 6.75
N TRP A 50 2.99 -16.63 6.20
CA TRP A 50 2.40 -16.91 4.88
C TRP A 50 0.90 -16.62 4.78
N ASP A 51 0.21 -16.55 5.91
CA ASP A 51 -1.23 -16.29 5.95
C ASP A 51 -1.58 -14.79 6.06
N HIS A 52 -0.59 -13.92 6.33
CA HIS A 52 -0.80 -12.48 6.53
C HIS A 52 0.52 -11.72 6.33
N TYR A 53 0.72 -11.23 5.11
CA TYR A 53 1.90 -10.45 4.72
C TYR A 53 1.59 -9.47 3.60
N ALA A 54 2.51 -8.51 3.40
CA ALA A 54 2.47 -7.63 2.23
C ALA A 54 2.86 -8.39 0.95
N ASP A 55 1.90 -8.57 0.04
CA ASP A 55 2.03 -9.42 -1.15
C ASP A 55 2.18 -8.62 -2.46
N ALA A 56 2.00 -7.30 -2.43
CA ALA A 56 2.23 -6.46 -3.60
C ALA A 56 2.45 -4.98 -3.27
N TRP A 57 2.94 -4.23 -4.25
CA TRP A 57 2.73 -2.78 -4.35
C TRP A 57 2.51 -2.36 -5.80
N GLN A 58 1.87 -1.20 -5.98
CA GLN A 58 1.46 -0.68 -7.29
C GLN A 58 1.95 0.74 -7.52
N ILE A 59 2.22 1.06 -8.78
CA ILE A 59 2.38 2.41 -9.30
C ILE A 59 1.10 2.76 -10.04
N LEU A 60 0.52 3.90 -9.68
CA LEU A 60 -0.76 4.36 -10.18
C LEU A 60 -0.60 5.73 -10.86
N GLY A 61 -1.40 5.95 -11.90
CA GLY A 61 -1.68 7.27 -12.45
C GLY A 61 -2.58 8.10 -11.53
N ALA A 62 -2.84 9.35 -11.91
CA ALA A 62 -3.69 10.27 -11.15
C ALA A 62 -5.16 9.79 -11.05
N ASP A 63 -5.61 8.97 -12.01
CA ASP A 63 -6.95 8.40 -12.11
C ASP A 63 -7.05 6.97 -11.56
N ASP A 64 -6.08 6.55 -10.74
CA ASP A 64 -5.92 5.19 -10.20
C ASP A 64 -5.68 4.10 -11.27
N THR A 65 -5.35 4.48 -12.52
CA THR A 65 -4.89 3.52 -13.54
C THR A 65 -3.59 2.85 -13.08
N VAL A 66 -3.54 1.52 -13.12
CA VAL A 66 -2.33 0.76 -12.75
C VAL A 66 -1.29 0.87 -13.87
N LEU A 67 -0.16 1.51 -13.56
CA LEU A 67 0.99 1.68 -14.46
C LEU A 67 2.05 0.58 -14.25
N GLY A 68 2.06 -0.03 -13.08
CA GLY A 68 2.93 -1.14 -12.74
C GLY A 68 2.49 -1.83 -11.45
N THR A 69 2.75 -3.13 -11.37
CA THR A 69 2.55 -3.93 -10.14
C THR A 69 3.80 -4.72 -9.86
N ARG A 70 4.25 -4.69 -8.60
CA ARG A 70 5.28 -5.58 -8.10
C ARG A 70 4.64 -6.57 -7.14
N GLU A 71 4.61 -7.84 -7.54
CA GLU A 71 4.25 -8.94 -6.65
C GLU A 71 5.41 -9.26 -5.69
N LEU A 72 5.05 -9.63 -4.47
CA LEU A 72 5.91 -10.04 -3.37
C LEU A 72 5.47 -11.45 -2.95
N VAL A 73 6.36 -12.42 -3.11
CA VAL A 73 6.00 -13.85 -3.07
C VAL A 73 6.44 -14.55 -1.78
N HIS A 74 6.84 -13.79 -0.77
CA HIS A 74 7.20 -14.33 0.54
C HIS A 74 7.00 -13.27 1.65
N PRO A 75 6.73 -13.70 2.89
CA PRO A 75 6.72 -12.81 4.04
C PRO A 75 8.12 -12.26 4.38
N HIS A 76 8.12 -11.15 5.11
CA HIS A 76 9.26 -10.35 5.54
C HIS A 76 9.17 -10.04 7.04
N VAL A 77 8.80 -11.03 7.86
CA VAL A 77 8.59 -10.87 9.32
C VAL A 77 9.79 -10.21 10.02
N ASP A 78 11.01 -10.59 9.65
CA ASP A 78 12.26 -10.12 10.27
C ASP A 78 13.00 -9.03 9.46
N GLU A 79 12.40 -8.53 8.37
CA GLU A 79 12.99 -7.53 7.47
C GLU A 79 11.99 -6.38 7.27
N GLN A 80 11.98 -5.41 8.18
CA GLN A 80 11.08 -4.25 8.10
C GLN A 80 11.83 -2.93 8.34
N PRO A 81 11.61 -1.90 7.50
CA PRO A 81 10.96 -2.01 6.19
C PRO A 81 11.82 -2.84 5.22
N PHE A 82 11.20 -3.47 4.22
CA PHE A 82 11.91 -4.13 3.13
C PHE A 82 11.74 -3.34 1.83
N THR A 83 12.77 -3.36 0.99
CA THR A 83 12.75 -2.69 -0.32
C THR A 83 12.71 -3.72 -1.44
N ARG A 84 11.82 -3.52 -2.41
CA ARG A 84 11.79 -4.30 -3.64
C ARG A 84 11.63 -3.39 -4.84
N SER A 85 12.09 -3.87 -5.98
CA SER A 85 12.22 -3.06 -7.19
C SER A 85 11.31 -3.52 -8.32
N LEU A 86 10.87 -2.57 -9.14
CA LEU A 86 10.22 -2.83 -10.42
C LEU A 86 10.95 -2.01 -11.50
N SER A 87 11.44 -2.69 -12.52
CA SER A 87 12.11 -2.07 -13.68
C SER A 87 11.24 -2.21 -14.93
N GLY A 88 11.51 -1.39 -15.95
CA GLY A 88 10.79 -1.45 -17.23
C GLY A 88 9.39 -0.83 -17.17
N VAL A 89 9.13 0.03 -16.19
CA VAL A 89 7.83 0.72 -16.06
C VAL A 89 7.73 1.78 -17.15
N ASN A 90 6.73 1.64 -18.02
CA ASN A 90 6.47 2.63 -19.06
C ASN A 90 5.46 3.65 -18.54
N LEU A 91 5.88 4.92 -18.46
CA LEU A 91 5.02 6.02 -18.01
C LEU A 91 4.62 6.87 -19.21
N PRO A 92 3.37 7.39 -19.25
CA PRO A 92 2.97 8.38 -20.24
C PRO A 92 3.96 9.54 -20.29
N GLN A 93 4.21 10.07 -21.50
CA GLN A 93 4.98 11.30 -21.67
C GLN A 93 4.31 12.43 -20.88
N ASP A 94 5.13 13.30 -20.29
CA ASP A 94 4.72 14.45 -19.46
C ASP A 94 4.12 14.12 -18.08
N LEU A 95 4.11 12.85 -17.66
CA LEU A 95 3.73 12.50 -16.29
C LEU A 95 4.84 12.98 -15.33
N THR A 96 4.48 13.83 -14.37
CA THR A 96 5.42 14.36 -13.36
C THR A 96 5.24 13.74 -11.98
N GLN A 97 4.15 13.02 -11.76
CA GLN A 97 3.79 12.47 -10.47
C GLN A 97 3.11 11.11 -10.65
N VAL A 98 3.39 10.20 -9.73
CA VAL A 98 2.67 8.92 -9.59
C VAL A 98 2.14 8.78 -8.18
N ARG A 99 1.25 7.81 -7.97
CA ARG A 99 0.85 7.36 -6.63
C ARG A 99 1.30 5.93 -6.41
N ILE A 100 1.78 5.61 -5.21
CA ILE A 100 2.26 4.26 -4.88
C ILE A 100 1.55 3.76 -3.64
N ARG A 101 1.03 2.54 -3.68
CA ARG A 101 0.36 1.88 -2.55
C ARG A 101 0.84 0.45 -2.40
N ALA A 102 0.87 -0.05 -1.17
CA ALA A 102 1.14 -1.44 -0.84
C ALA A 102 -0.16 -2.21 -0.61
N HIS A 103 -0.11 -3.54 -0.74
CA HIS A 103 -1.23 -4.46 -0.52
C HIS A 103 -0.86 -5.46 0.57
N ASP A 104 -1.84 -5.76 1.41
CA ASP A 104 -1.80 -6.81 2.40
C ASP A 104 -2.72 -7.93 1.94
N SER A 105 -2.23 -9.16 2.03
CA SER A 105 -2.92 -10.38 1.62
C SER A 105 -4.30 -10.60 2.27
N VAL A 106 -4.58 -9.98 3.42
CA VAL A 106 -5.83 -10.19 4.19
C VAL A 106 -6.76 -8.97 4.11
N HIS A 107 -6.21 -7.77 4.31
CA HIS A 107 -6.94 -6.51 4.47
C HIS A 107 -6.93 -5.63 3.22
N GLY A 108 -6.12 -6.00 2.22
CA GLY A 108 -6.11 -5.35 0.92
C GLY A 108 -5.19 -4.13 0.84
N TRP A 109 -5.58 -3.15 0.02
CA TRP A 109 -4.75 -1.99 -0.30
C TRP A 109 -4.65 -1.00 0.86
N GLY A 110 -3.42 -0.60 1.17
CA GLY A 110 -3.13 0.54 2.04
C GLY A 110 -3.34 1.90 1.35
N GLU A 111 -3.05 2.96 2.10
CA GLU A 111 -3.08 4.33 1.58
C GLU A 111 -2.02 4.53 0.49
N ALA A 112 -2.40 5.25 -0.57
CA ALA A 112 -1.47 5.59 -1.64
C ALA A 112 -0.71 6.88 -1.31
N VAL A 113 0.61 6.84 -1.46
CA VAL A 113 1.51 7.97 -1.30
C VAL A 113 1.75 8.61 -2.67
N THR A 114 1.59 9.92 -2.75
CA THR A 114 1.98 10.72 -3.90
C THR A 114 3.51 10.85 -3.96
N PHE A 115 4.08 10.65 -5.13
CA PHE A 115 5.51 10.79 -5.39
C PHE A 115 5.76 11.60 -6.66
N ASP A 116 6.50 12.70 -6.51
CA ASP A 116 6.98 13.51 -7.64
C ASP A 116 8.18 12.81 -8.28
N LEU A 117 8.09 12.61 -9.59
CA LEU A 117 9.16 11.98 -10.36
C LEU A 117 10.36 12.93 -10.42
N PRO A 118 11.59 12.42 -10.25
CA PRO A 118 12.77 13.24 -10.41
C PRO A 118 12.92 13.69 -11.86
N ASP A 119 13.52 14.88 -12.03
CA ASP A 119 13.86 15.38 -13.36
C ASP A 119 14.73 14.36 -14.11
N GLN A 120 14.44 14.20 -15.39
CA GLN A 120 15.29 13.42 -16.27
C GLN A 120 16.62 14.15 -16.47
N PRO A 121 17.75 13.43 -16.46
CA PRO A 121 19.04 14.04 -16.78
C PRO A 121 19.12 14.55 -18.22
#